data_AF-A0A0W8FXP7-F1
#
_entry.id   AF-A0A0W8FXP7-F1
#
_cell.length_a   1.000
_cell.length_b   1.000
_cell.length_c   1.000
_cell.angle_alpha   90.00
_cell.angle_beta   90.00
_cell.angle_gamma   90.00
#
_symmetry.space_group_name_H-M   'P 1'
#
loop_
_entity.id
_entity.type
_entity.pdbx_description
1 polymer ?
#
loop_
_entity_poly.entity_id
_entity_poly.type
_entity_poly.pdbx_seq_one_letter_code
_entity_poly.pdbx_strand_id
1 'polypeptide(L)'
;MEKSPWGAVLRSAVLPGFGQFYNESYWKIPVVWGFLGYFGYVWINNNNLYAEYRDLYLETDFTNSDYKRLRDFYKDQRDEFAIYIVLTYFLQLIDAYVDAHLFDFNVTPDPVTHTPQLGIKFYLR
;
A
#
# COMPACT_ATOMS: atom_id res chain seq x y z
N MET A 1 5.90 18.34 -30.09
CA MET A 1 5.57 16.99 -29.57
C MET A 1 4.81 17.19 -28.27
N GLU A 2 3.49 17.34 -28.36
CA GLU A 2 2.62 17.44 -27.18
C GLU A 2 2.66 16.12 -26.42
N LYS A 3 3.22 16.16 -25.22
CA LYS A 3 3.19 15.00 -24.32
C LYS A 3 1.79 14.94 -23.72
N SER A 4 0.99 13.99 -24.19
CA SER A 4 -0.32 13.68 -23.60
C SER A 4 -0.15 13.40 -22.10
N PRO A 5 -0.63 14.30 -21.22
CA PRO A 5 -0.46 14.18 -19.77
C PRO A 5 -1.15 12.92 -19.22
N TRP A 6 -2.21 12.49 -19.90
CA TRP A 6 -3.05 11.37 -19.50
C TRP A 6 -2.38 10.01 -19.69
N GLY A 7 -1.48 9.88 -20.68
CA GLY A 7 -0.72 8.65 -20.90
C GLY A 7 0.37 8.40 -19.84
N ALA A 8 0.88 9.47 -19.22
CA ALA A 8 1.77 9.38 -18.06
C ALA A 8 0.96 9.03 -16.81
N VAL A 9 -0.17 9.69 -16.55
CA VAL A 9 -1.05 9.46 -15.39
C VAL A 9 -1.65 8.04 -15.35
N LEU A 10 -2.01 7.46 -16.50
CA LEU A 10 -2.53 6.09 -16.56
C LEU A 10 -1.46 5.00 -16.36
N ARG A 11 -0.22 5.25 -16.79
CA ARG A 11 0.92 4.35 -16.48
C ARG A 11 1.39 4.48 -15.03
N SER A 12 0.87 5.48 -14.33
CA SER A 12 1.27 5.92 -13.01
C SER A 12 0.32 5.45 -11.91
N ALA A 13 -0.98 5.33 -12.19
CA ALA A 13 -1.98 4.94 -11.19
C ALA A 13 -1.94 3.47 -10.73
N VAL A 14 -1.05 2.63 -11.26
CA VAL A 14 -1.03 1.18 -11.02
C VAL A 14 0.02 0.75 -9.99
N LEU A 15 0.99 1.62 -9.67
CA LEU A 15 2.07 1.32 -8.73
C LEU A 15 1.90 2.11 -7.41
N PRO A 16 2.08 1.48 -6.23
CA PRO A 16 2.05 2.18 -4.95
C PRO A 16 3.07 3.33 -4.95
N GLY A 17 2.58 4.57 -4.74
CA GLY A 17 3.42 5.77 -4.62
C GLY A 17 3.06 6.96 -5.53
N PHE A 18 2.13 6.84 -6.49
CA PHE A 18 1.90 7.95 -7.44
C PHE A 18 1.13 9.17 -6.90
N GLY A 19 0.44 9.03 -5.77
CA GLY A 19 -0.11 10.18 -5.04
C GLY A 19 0.97 11.08 -4.43
N GLN A 20 2.18 10.57 -4.21
CA GLN A 20 3.28 11.31 -3.58
C GLN A 20 3.94 12.33 -4.52
N PHE A 21 3.64 12.28 -5.82
CA PHE A 21 4.19 13.21 -6.82
C PHE A 21 3.56 14.62 -6.73
N TYR A 22 2.34 14.73 -6.20
CA TYR A 22 1.66 16.01 -6.01
C TYR A 22 2.15 16.77 -4.77
N ASN A 23 2.80 16.09 -3.81
CA ASN A 23 3.25 16.64 -2.53
C ASN A 23 4.78 16.59 -2.34
N GLU A 24 5.56 16.30 -3.40
CA GLU A 24 7.03 16.16 -3.38
C GLU A 24 7.60 15.22 -2.29
N SER A 25 6.78 14.35 -1.70
CA SER A 25 7.15 13.56 -0.51
C SER A 25 7.80 12.22 -0.89
N TYR A 26 8.87 12.27 -1.68
CA TYR A 26 9.55 11.08 -2.23
C TYR A 26 10.15 10.14 -1.18
N TRP A 27 10.40 10.64 0.04
CA TRP A 27 10.99 9.84 1.12
C TRP A 27 10.04 8.75 1.64
N LYS A 28 8.72 8.89 1.44
CA LYS A 28 7.73 7.87 1.85
C LYS A 28 7.77 6.63 0.94
N ILE A 29 8.22 6.76 -0.32
CA ILE A 29 8.33 5.65 -1.30
C ILE A 29 9.22 4.51 -0.78
N PRO A 30 10.51 4.74 -0.44
CA PRO A 30 11.38 3.65 0.01
C PRO A 30 10.90 3.01 1.32
N VAL A 31 10.22 3.77 2.19
CA VAL A 31 9.65 3.25 3.44
C VAL A 31 8.53 2.25 3.13
N VAL A 32 7.59 2.65 2.28
CA VAL A 32 6.48 1.80 1.83
C VAL A 32 6.99 0.52 1.16
N TRP A 33 7.92 0.67 0.21
CA TRP A 33 8.51 -0.48 -0.49
C TRP A 33 9.33 -1.36 0.45
N GLY A 34 9.97 -0.77 1.47
CA GLY A 34 10.64 -1.50 2.54
C GLY A 34 9.68 -2.39 3.32
N PHE A 35 8.54 -1.84 3.77
CA PHE A 35 7.52 -2.63 4.47
C PHE A 35 6.90 -3.71 3.60
N LEU A 36 6.45 -3.36 2.38
CA LEU A 36 5.87 -4.33 1.46
C LEU A 36 6.87 -5.42 1.07
N GLY A 37 8.13 -5.06 0.82
CA GLY A 37 9.20 -5.99 0.49
C GLY A 37 9.52 -6.93 1.65
N TYR A 38 9.64 -6.40 2.87
CA TYR A 38 9.89 -7.19 4.07
C TYR A 38 8.72 -8.15 4.37
N PHE A 39 7.49 -7.63 4.42
CA PHE A 39 6.31 -8.48 4.67
C PHE A 39 6.09 -9.50 3.57
N GLY A 40 6.29 -9.12 2.30
CA GLY A 40 6.22 -10.03 1.17
C GLY A 40 7.26 -11.14 1.25
N TYR A 41 8.51 -10.82 1.57
CA TYR A 41 9.58 -11.81 1.76
C TYR A 41 9.23 -12.80 2.88
N VAL A 42 8.81 -12.29 4.04
CA VAL A 42 8.44 -13.13 5.19
C VAL A 42 7.21 -13.99 4.86
N TRP A 43 6.21 -13.44 4.17
CA TRP A 43 5.03 -14.18 3.72
C TRP A 43 5.40 -15.34 2.79
N ILE A 44 6.25 -15.10 1.78
CA ILE A 44 6.72 -16.14 0.84
C ILE A 44 7.47 -17.24 1.60
N ASN A 45 8.38 -16.84 2.49
CA ASN A 45 9.16 -17.79 3.28
C ASN A 45 8.26 -18.67 4.16
N ASN A 46 7.31 -18.08 4.87
CA ASN A 46 6.33 -18.82 5.68
C ASN A 46 5.43 -19.72 4.80
N ASN A 47 5.06 -19.28 3.60
CA ASN A 47 4.28 -20.10 2.68
C ASN A 47 5.05 -21.34 2.19
N ASN A 48 6.34 -21.18 1.89
CA ASN A 48 7.19 -22.29 1.47
C ASN A 48 7.38 -23.30 2.61
N LEU A 49 7.67 -22.82 3.83
CA LEU A 49 7.78 -23.67 5.01
C LEU A 49 6.46 -24.37 5.34
N TYR A 50 5.33 -23.66 5.22
CA TYR A 50 4.02 -24.27 5.34
C TYR A 50 3.82 -25.43 4.34
N ALA A 51 4.19 -25.23 3.08
CA ALA A 51 4.08 -26.27 2.05
C ALA A 51 4.97 -27.48 2.37
N GLU A 52 6.21 -27.24 2.77
CA GLU A 52 7.15 -28.29 3.18
C GLU A 52 6.62 -29.12 4.36
N TYR A 53 6.22 -28.47 5.46
CA TYR A 53 5.70 -29.18 6.63
C TYR A 53 4.34 -29.82 6.39
N ARG A 54 3.53 -29.28 5.47
CA ARG A 54 2.32 -29.95 5.01
C ARG A 54 2.69 -31.26 4.32
N ASP A 55 3.64 -31.24 3.41
CA ASP A 55 4.03 -32.42 2.64
C ASP A 55 4.66 -33.49 3.54
N LEU A 56 5.54 -33.11 4.46
CA LEU A 56 6.07 -34.02 5.51
C LEU A 56 4.96 -34.60 6.41
N TYR A 57 3.94 -33.82 6.74
CA TYR A 57 2.80 -34.32 7.52
C TYR A 57 1.95 -35.33 6.72
N LEU A 58 1.83 -35.15 5.40
CA LEU A 58 1.17 -36.10 4.50
C LEU A 58 1.98 -37.39 4.37
N GLU A 59 3.30 -37.29 4.23
CA GLU A 59 4.19 -38.47 4.13
C GLU A 59 4.19 -39.34 5.38
N THR A 60 3.88 -38.76 6.53
CA THR A 60 3.74 -39.50 7.80
C THR A 60 2.32 -40.03 8.05
N ASP A 61 1.46 -40.08 7.02
CA ASP A 61 0.06 -40.50 7.13
C ASP A 61 -0.68 -39.76 8.26
N PHE A 62 -0.42 -38.47 8.41
CA PHE A 62 -1.03 -37.59 9.42
C PHE A 62 -0.73 -37.96 10.89
N THR A 63 0.25 -38.83 11.15
CA THR A 63 0.56 -39.34 12.50
C THR A 63 1.52 -38.44 13.28
N ASN A 64 2.43 -37.74 12.60
CA ASN A 64 3.46 -36.95 13.27
C ASN A 64 2.91 -35.60 13.76
N SER A 65 2.77 -35.46 15.08
CA SER A 65 2.25 -34.25 15.71
C SER A 65 3.18 -33.04 15.60
N ASP A 66 4.50 -33.24 15.45
CA ASP A 66 5.45 -32.15 15.33
C ASP A 66 5.33 -31.46 13.97
N TYR A 67 5.21 -32.24 12.88
CA TYR A 67 4.98 -31.67 11.54
C TYR A 67 3.64 -30.97 11.45
N LYS A 68 2.59 -31.49 12.11
CA LYS A 68 1.31 -30.78 12.24
C LYS A 68 1.47 -29.43 12.92
N ARG A 69 2.17 -29.37 14.05
CA ARG A 69 2.40 -28.12 14.82
C ARG A 69 3.19 -27.10 13.99
N LEU A 70 4.25 -27.53 13.31
CA LEU A 70 5.06 -26.64 12.47
C LEU A 70 4.28 -26.13 11.26
N ARG A 71 3.54 -27.00 10.58
CA ARG A 71 2.63 -26.61 9.49
C ARG A 71 1.64 -25.53 9.96
N ASP A 72 0.96 -25.77 11.08
CA ASP A 72 -0.06 -24.84 11.59
C ASP A 72 0.58 -23.49 12.00
N PHE A 73 1.75 -23.53 12.63
CA PHE A 73 2.51 -22.32 12.97
C PHE A 73 2.88 -21.48 11.73
N TYR A 74 3.42 -22.10 10.68
CA TYR A 74 3.79 -21.37 9.46
C TYR A 74 2.58 -20.91 8.65
N LYS A 75 1.47 -21.64 8.72
CA LYS A 75 0.18 -21.20 8.17
C LYS A 75 -0.29 -19.93 8.86
N ASP A 76 -0.35 -19.94 10.20
CA ASP A 76 -0.85 -18.81 10.98
C ASP A 76 0.03 -17.57 10.78
N GLN A 77 1.36 -17.73 10.79
CA GLN A 77 2.27 -16.63 10.47
C GLN A 77 2.08 -16.09 9.05
N ARG A 78 1.96 -16.96 8.04
CA ARG A 78 1.70 -16.51 6.67
C ARG A 78 0.40 -15.69 6.60
N ASP A 79 -0.67 -16.18 7.23
CA ASP A 79 -1.97 -15.51 7.21
C ASP A 79 -1.92 -14.16 7.96
N GLU A 80 -1.15 -14.07 9.06
CA GLU A 80 -0.86 -12.82 9.77
C GLU A 80 -0.10 -11.81 8.89
N PHE A 81 0.98 -12.24 8.22
CA PHE A 81 1.73 -11.36 7.32
C PHE A 81 0.92 -10.94 6.09
N ALA A 82 -0.02 -11.77 5.63
CA ALA A 82 -0.97 -11.39 4.58
C ALA A 82 -1.82 -10.18 5.03
N ILE A 83 -2.28 -10.19 6.29
CA ILE A 83 -3.00 -9.07 6.89
C ILE A 83 -2.10 -7.83 6.96
N TYR A 84 -0.84 -7.96 7.36
CA TYR A 84 0.09 -6.82 7.38
C TYR A 84 0.34 -6.20 6.00
N ILE A 85 0.43 -7.02 4.95
CA ILE A 85 0.54 -6.54 3.57
C ILE A 85 -0.72 -5.74 3.19
N VAL A 86 -1.89 -6.30 3.48
CA VAL A 86 -3.18 -5.67 3.19
C VAL A 86 -3.34 -4.35 3.97
N LEU A 87 -3.02 -4.33 5.26
CA LEU A 87 -3.04 -3.11 6.08
C LEU A 87 -2.06 -2.06 5.55
N THR A 88 -0.84 -2.47 5.18
CA THR A 88 0.15 -1.56 4.58
C THR A 88 -0.35 -0.95 3.28
N TYR A 89 -1.07 -1.73 2.47
CA TYR A 89 -1.69 -1.23 1.24
C TYR A 89 -2.83 -0.24 1.54
N PHE A 90 -3.71 -0.54 2.50
CA PHE A 90 -4.78 0.37 2.92
C PHE A 90 -4.25 1.68 3.50
N LEU A 91 -3.20 1.62 4.34
CA LEU A 91 -2.57 2.83 4.91
C LEU A 91 -2.02 3.74 3.81
N GLN A 92 -1.42 3.18 2.76
CA GLN A 92 -0.98 3.97 1.61
C GLN A 92 -2.13 4.64 0.86
N LEU A 93 -3.26 3.94 0.69
CA LEU A 93 -4.44 4.52 0.06
C LEU A 93 -5.02 5.66 0.90
N ILE A 94 -5.08 5.49 2.22
CA ILE A 94 -5.56 6.53 3.15
C ILE A 94 -4.62 7.74 3.11
N ASP A 95 -3.30 7.55 3.20
CA ASP A 95 -2.32 8.64 3.13
C ASP A 95 -2.47 9.43 1.83
N ALA A 96 -2.60 8.74 0.68
CA ALA A 96 -2.82 9.39 -0.60
C ALA A 96 -4.19 10.11 -0.71
N TYR A 97 -5.25 9.54 -0.13
CA TYR A 97 -6.58 10.14 -0.12
C TYR A 97 -6.65 11.41 0.73
N VAL A 98 -6.02 11.38 1.92
CA VAL A 98 -5.93 12.53 2.83
C VAL A 98 -5.10 13.64 2.18
N ASP A 99 -3.93 13.32 1.61
CA ASP A 99 -3.11 14.29 0.89
C ASP A 99 -3.93 14.94 -0.25
N ALA A 100 -4.62 14.14 -1.08
CA ALA A 100 -5.43 14.66 -2.17
C ALA A 100 -6.60 15.57 -1.73
N HIS A 101 -7.26 15.26 -0.60
CA HIS A 101 -8.37 16.09 -0.09
C HIS A 101 -7.91 17.32 0.69
N LEU A 102 -6.72 17.31 1.31
CA LEU A 102 -6.20 18.45 2.05
C LEU A 102 -5.62 19.54 1.12
N PHE A 103 -5.15 19.16 -0.07
CA PHE A 103 -4.60 20.10 -1.08
C PHE A 103 -5.65 21.00 -1.75
N ASP A 104 -6.96 20.69 -1.63
CA ASP A 104 -8.03 21.53 -2.18
C ASP A 104 -8.40 22.73 -1.27
N PHE A 105 -7.77 22.85 -0.09
CA PHE A 105 -7.75 24.10 0.69
C PHE A 105 -6.68 25.06 0.14
N ASN A 106 -6.72 25.35 -1.15
CA ASN A 106 -5.88 26.41 -1.70
C ASN A 106 -6.53 27.75 -1.39
N VAL A 107 -6.10 28.33 -0.28
CA VAL A 107 -6.20 29.77 -0.04
C VAL A 107 -5.38 30.46 -1.12
N THR A 108 -6.01 30.85 -2.22
CA THR A 108 -5.40 31.79 -3.16
C THR A 108 -5.29 33.16 -2.47
N PRO A 109 -4.09 33.72 -2.27
CA PRO A 109 -3.97 35.12 -1.90
C PRO A 109 -4.41 35.93 -3.12
N ASP A 110 -5.41 36.77 -2.93
CA ASP A 110 -5.74 37.82 -3.89
C ASP A 110 -4.46 38.65 -4.18
N PRO A 111 -4.03 38.79 -5.45
CA PRO A 111 -2.83 39.53 -5.82
C PRO A 111 -2.82 40.99 -5.37
N VAL A 112 -3.97 41.51 -4.91
CA VAL A 112 -4.16 42.90 -4.49
C VAL A 112 -4.24 43.05 -2.97
N THR A 113 -4.67 42.04 -2.21
CA THR A 113 -5.01 42.21 -0.78
C THR A 113 -4.31 41.24 0.18
N HIS A 114 -3.55 40.25 -0.29
CA HIS A 114 -2.74 39.33 0.54
C HIS A 114 -3.48 38.69 1.74
N THR A 115 -4.79 38.45 1.65
CA THR A 115 -5.56 37.78 2.72
C THR A 115 -6.14 36.45 2.26
N PRO A 116 -6.22 35.45 3.16
CA PRO A 116 -6.88 34.18 2.87
C PRO A 116 -8.38 34.31 2.62
N GLN A 117 -8.88 33.81 1.48
CA GLN A 117 -10.32 33.78 1.20
C GLN A 117 -10.77 32.38 0.77
N LEU A 118 -11.81 31.82 1.42
CA LEU A 118 -12.44 30.56 1.05
C LEU A 118 -13.50 30.80 -0.03
N GLY A 119 -13.19 30.40 -1.27
CA GLY A 119 -14.08 30.55 -2.42
C GLY A 119 -14.93 29.31 -2.68
N ILE A 120 -16.20 29.30 -2.25
CA ILE A 120 -17.19 28.30 -2.69
C ILE A 120 -17.82 28.80 -4.00
N LYS A 121 -17.47 28.19 -5.14
CA LYS A 121 -18.11 28.47 -6.43
C LYS A 121 -19.34 27.58 -6.62
N PHE A 122 -20.53 28.15 -6.49
CA PHE A 122 -21.76 27.51 -6.95
C PHE A 122 -21.92 27.71 -8.45
N TYR A 123 -21.92 26.61 -9.21
CA TYR A 123 -22.38 26.63 -10.60
C TYR A 123 -23.90 26.69 -10.60
N LEU A 124 -24.46 27.87 -10.89
CA LEU A 124 -25.83 28.02 -11.36
C LEU A 124 -25.76 28.38 -12.84
N ARG A 125 -26.31 27.50 -13.68
CA ARG A 125 -26.65 27.79 -15.07
C ARG A 125 -28.09 28.28 -15.12
#